data_AF-A0A0L8FJL1-F1
#
_entry.id   AF-A0A0L8FJL1-F1
#
_cell.length_a   1.000
_cell.length_b   1.000
_cell.length_c   1.000
_cell.angle_alpha   90.00
_cell.angle_beta   90.00
_cell.angle_gamma   90.00
#
_symmetry.space_group_name_H-M   'P 1'
#
loop_
_entity.id
_entity.type
_entity.pdbx_description
1 polymer ?
#
loop_
_entity_poly.entity_id
_entity_poly.type
_entity_poly.pdbx_seq_one_letter_code
_entity_poly.pdbx_strand_id
1 'polypeptide(L)'
;MAPKLYLIFFIYMVLKINFADSSCSGNKVDVFFIFDSSDTITDENFRNELIFATNFALGVKTIGKRGIQIGIQTYATQTQTIFYLDSYDDKTDMITRITSIKRLSGMSNLHIALEEVKKHGFSSSLGSRSLAHKVAIIITNGIISSWAKTISAAKSLMQDHVQLIVIGVGANINPRAFSNIASSGKDIFVVPRFNALGNLQRQIKESTCKTCNIIPKDVIFALDTSTSIDKSKFTDMKKFVSDFVLRTIVFGHNGTQVGIYTFSDLPKLELPLSIDDEKLSFISALEGLSLVHGKTNTNLVLDAAQKDGFNTAFGARPNVKHVLIVVTDGASQKPFETQMAAKRLHASNVEVFAIGVSSSVDMNELFNIASSPQNVFISPNFQALTMLISGINKLVCVKTK
;
A
#
# COMPACT_ATOMS: atom_id res chain seq x y z
N MET A 1 45.56 -9.14 -4.84
CA MET A 1 45.14 -8.45 -6.09
C MET A 1 44.13 -9.24 -6.94
N ALA A 2 43.96 -10.56 -6.78
CA ALA A 2 43.01 -11.38 -7.55
C ALA A 2 41.48 -11.16 -7.31
N PRO A 3 40.95 -10.74 -6.14
CA PRO A 3 39.50 -10.70 -5.93
C PRO A 3 38.80 -9.55 -6.69
N LYS A 4 39.51 -8.46 -7.00
CA LYS A 4 38.96 -7.33 -7.78
C LYS A 4 38.77 -7.69 -9.26
N LEU A 5 39.61 -8.55 -9.84
CA LEU A 5 39.45 -8.97 -11.24
C LEU A 5 38.27 -9.92 -11.44
N TYR A 6 38.00 -10.80 -10.48
CA TYR A 6 36.83 -11.68 -10.51
C TYR A 6 35.52 -10.89 -10.42
N LEU A 7 35.49 -9.84 -9.58
CA LEU A 7 34.34 -8.93 -9.48
C LEU A 7 34.10 -8.20 -10.82
N ILE A 8 35.16 -7.71 -11.48
CA ILE A 8 35.07 -7.04 -12.79
C ILE A 8 34.61 -8.02 -13.88
N PHE A 9 35.09 -9.26 -13.89
CA PHE A 9 34.67 -10.27 -14.86
C PHE A 9 33.22 -10.73 -14.64
N PHE A 10 32.77 -10.83 -13.38
CA PHE A 10 31.38 -11.11 -13.01
C PHE A 10 30.45 -9.95 -13.39
N ILE A 11 30.88 -8.71 -13.17
CA ILE A 11 30.20 -7.49 -13.64
C ILE A 11 30.06 -7.49 -15.17
N TYR A 12 31.09 -7.90 -15.91
CA TYR A 12 31.07 -7.96 -17.38
C TYR A 12 30.12 -9.04 -17.94
N MET A 13 29.99 -10.18 -17.25
CA MET A 13 29.05 -11.24 -17.63
C MET A 13 27.58 -10.86 -17.32
N VAL A 14 27.37 -10.02 -16.30
CA VAL A 14 26.06 -9.49 -15.88
C VAL A 14 25.56 -8.34 -16.78
N LEU A 15 26.45 -7.60 -17.44
CA LEU A 15 26.14 -6.38 -18.21
C LEU A 15 25.53 -6.58 -19.61
N LYS A 16 25.01 -7.78 -19.96
CA LYS A 16 24.29 -8.01 -21.24
C LYS A 16 22.77 -7.80 -21.17
N ILE A 17 22.25 -7.24 -20.09
CA ILE A 17 20.83 -6.89 -19.97
C ILE A 17 20.69 -5.38 -20.13
N ASN A 18 20.04 -4.94 -21.20
CA ASN A 18 19.67 -3.54 -21.42
C ASN A 18 18.97 -3.00 -20.16
N PHE A 19 19.68 -2.18 -19.38
CA PHE A 19 19.13 -1.38 -18.30
C PHE A 19 18.34 -0.22 -18.92
N ALA A 20 17.19 -0.53 -19.52
CA ALA A 20 16.22 0.50 -19.85
C ALA A 20 15.81 1.17 -18.54
N ASP A 21 15.90 2.51 -18.52
CA ASP A 21 15.53 3.38 -17.41
C ASP A 21 14.12 3.03 -16.89
N SER A 22 14.06 2.23 -15.83
CA SER A 22 12.86 2.09 -15.01
C SER A 22 13.03 2.93 -13.75
N SER A 23 12.10 3.88 -13.61
CA SER A 23 12.09 5.02 -12.70
C SER A 23 11.90 4.63 -11.23
N CYS A 24 12.92 4.08 -10.58
CA CYS A 24 13.05 4.18 -9.11
C CYS A 24 13.52 5.60 -8.71
N SER A 25 12.90 6.64 -9.27
CA SER A 25 13.34 8.03 -9.17
C SER A 25 12.26 8.85 -8.48
N GLY A 26 12.45 9.10 -7.18
CA GLY A 26 11.63 10.05 -6.41
C GLY A 26 11.28 9.55 -5.00
N ASN A 27 10.98 8.26 -4.83
CA ASN A 27 10.47 7.73 -3.57
C ASN A 27 11.41 6.71 -2.91
N LYS A 28 11.44 6.75 -1.58
CA LYS A 28 12.19 5.82 -0.73
C LYS A 28 11.46 4.47 -0.71
N VAL A 29 12.18 3.38 -0.97
CA VAL A 29 11.63 2.01 -0.93
C VAL A 29 12.50 1.15 -0.01
N ASP A 30 11.87 0.42 0.89
CA ASP A 30 12.50 -0.57 1.76
C ASP A 30 12.17 -1.95 1.20
N VAL A 31 13.20 -2.68 0.77
CA VAL A 31 13.07 -3.97 0.10
C VAL A 31 13.69 -5.04 0.97
N PHE A 32 12.94 -6.12 1.23
CA PHE A 32 13.44 -7.27 1.95
C PHE A 32 13.38 -8.51 1.07
N PHE A 33 14.54 -9.05 0.68
CA PHE A 33 14.59 -10.31 -0.06
C PHE A 33 14.51 -11.49 0.90
N ILE A 34 13.68 -12.47 0.55
CA ILE A 34 13.48 -13.71 1.30
C ILE A 34 13.81 -14.87 0.35
N PHE A 35 14.94 -15.53 0.61
CA PHE A 35 15.51 -16.56 -0.26
C PHE A 35 15.32 -17.96 0.28
N ASP A 36 14.84 -18.85 -0.57
CA ASP A 36 14.69 -20.26 -0.25
C ASP A 36 16.06 -20.92 -0.31
N SER A 37 16.47 -21.42 0.84
CA SER A 37 17.77 -22.02 1.05
C SER A 37 17.63 -23.46 1.55
N SER A 38 16.45 -24.07 1.35
CA SER A 38 16.14 -25.45 1.74
C SER A 38 16.89 -26.48 0.91
N ASP A 39 16.78 -27.76 1.30
CA ASP A 39 17.38 -28.89 0.58
C ASP A 39 16.77 -29.14 -0.81
N THR A 40 15.63 -28.50 -1.09
CA THR A 40 15.00 -28.55 -2.41
C THR A 40 15.65 -27.58 -3.41
N ILE A 41 16.59 -26.76 -2.95
CA ILE A 41 17.35 -25.78 -3.73
C ILE A 41 18.81 -26.22 -3.79
N THR A 42 19.35 -26.40 -4.99
CA THR A 42 20.78 -26.70 -5.18
C THR A 42 21.64 -25.46 -4.95
N ASP A 43 22.93 -25.63 -4.67
CA ASP A 43 23.85 -24.48 -4.53
C ASP A 43 23.92 -23.63 -5.82
N GLU A 44 23.75 -24.24 -6.99
CA GLU A 44 23.63 -23.50 -8.25
C GLU A 44 22.34 -22.66 -8.32
N ASN A 45 21.21 -23.23 -7.94
CA ASN A 45 19.93 -22.52 -7.93
C ASN A 45 19.94 -21.37 -6.90
N PHE A 46 20.51 -21.61 -5.71
CA PHE A 46 20.67 -20.59 -4.70
C PHE A 46 21.59 -19.45 -5.18
N ARG A 47 22.69 -19.76 -5.89
CA ARG A 47 23.53 -18.74 -6.53
C ARG A 47 22.74 -17.87 -7.52
N ASN A 48 21.77 -18.42 -8.24
CA ASN A 48 20.92 -17.62 -9.13
C ASN A 48 20.00 -16.64 -8.37
N GLU A 49 19.54 -16.98 -7.16
CA GLU A 49 18.81 -16.05 -6.27
C GLU A 49 19.72 -14.88 -5.83
N LEU A 50 20.97 -15.18 -5.46
CA LEU A 50 21.95 -14.15 -5.09
C LEU A 50 22.30 -13.24 -6.28
N ILE A 51 22.46 -13.82 -7.47
CA ILE A 51 22.64 -13.06 -8.72
C ILE A 51 21.42 -12.16 -8.98
N PHE A 52 20.21 -12.65 -8.70
CA PHE A 52 19.01 -11.85 -8.86
C PHE A 52 19.01 -10.61 -7.96
N ALA A 53 19.30 -10.74 -6.66
CA ALA A 53 19.44 -9.57 -5.78
C ALA A 53 20.60 -8.65 -6.18
N THR A 54 21.73 -9.23 -6.60
CA THR A 54 22.90 -8.47 -7.07
C THR A 54 22.52 -7.58 -8.26
N ASN A 55 21.85 -8.15 -9.27
CA ASN A 55 21.43 -7.42 -10.46
C ASN A 55 20.36 -6.37 -10.15
N PHE A 56 19.47 -6.66 -9.18
CA PHE A 56 18.52 -5.68 -8.68
C PHE A 56 19.25 -4.48 -8.03
N ALA A 57 20.20 -4.74 -7.12
CA ALA A 57 20.98 -3.70 -6.42
C ALA A 57 21.87 -2.88 -7.38
N LEU A 58 22.42 -3.51 -8.42
CA LEU A 58 23.15 -2.81 -9.49
C LEU A 58 22.22 -1.92 -10.31
N GLY A 59 21.00 -2.40 -10.59
CA GLY A 59 20.01 -1.72 -11.41
C GLY A 59 19.30 -0.54 -10.75
N VAL A 60 19.44 -0.34 -9.44
CA VAL A 60 18.86 0.83 -8.73
C VAL A 60 19.86 1.99 -8.69
N LYS A 61 19.41 3.25 -8.76
CA LYS A 61 20.34 4.40 -8.81
C LYS A 61 21.11 4.58 -7.50
N THR A 62 20.40 4.63 -6.38
CA THR A 62 20.95 4.95 -5.05
C THR A 62 20.54 3.88 -4.04
N ILE A 63 21.51 3.28 -3.35
CA ILE A 63 21.29 2.42 -2.18
C ILE A 63 21.44 3.25 -0.90
N GLY A 64 20.74 2.85 0.16
CA GLY A 64 20.81 3.46 1.49
C GLY A 64 19.76 4.55 1.74
N LYS A 65 20.00 5.38 2.77
CA LYS A 65 19.01 6.30 3.38
C LYS A 65 18.27 7.20 2.40
N ARG A 66 18.92 7.61 1.30
CA ARG A 66 18.37 8.52 0.28
C ARG A 66 17.73 7.82 -0.92
N GLY A 67 17.79 6.50 -0.98
CA GLY A 67 17.26 5.73 -2.10
C GLY A 67 16.58 4.45 -1.60
N ILE A 68 17.00 3.32 -2.18
CA ILE A 68 16.46 2.01 -1.83
C ILE A 68 17.31 1.40 -0.72
N GLN A 69 16.66 0.97 0.34
CA GLN A 69 17.30 0.19 1.39
C GLN A 69 16.97 -1.28 1.16
N ILE A 70 17.95 -2.16 1.30
CA ILE A 70 17.80 -3.59 1.02
C ILE A 70 18.19 -4.36 2.26
N GLY A 71 17.32 -5.25 2.71
CA GLY A 71 17.60 -6.31 3.66
C GLY A 71 17.53 -7.67 2.96
N ILE A 72 18.27 -8.65 3.48
CA ILE A 72 18.26 -10.02 2.95
C ILE A 72 18.16 -11.01 4.09
N GLN A 73 17.26 -11.97 3.91
CA GLN A 73 17.11 -13.12 4.78
C GLN A 73 16.97 -14.39 3.95
N THR A 74 17.59 -15.45 4.45
CA THR A 74 17.49 -16.79 3.88
C THR A 74 16.67 -17.67 4.82
N TYR A 75 16.01 -18.69 4.27
CA TYR A 75 15.27 -19.63 5.10
C TYR A 75 15.40 -21.08 4.61
N ALA A 76 15.40 -21.98 5.58
CA ALA A 76 15.27 -23.40 5.42
C ALA A 76 14.51 -23.90 6.68
N THR A 77 15.01 -24.90 7.40
CA THR A 77 14.38 -25.33 8.67
C THR A 77 14.32 -24.16 9.65
N GLN A 78 15.37 -23.34 9.65
CA GLN A 78 15.50 -22.09 10.39
C GLN A 78 15.66 -20.92 9.42
N THR A 79 15.55 -19.70 9.92
CA THR A 79 15.83 -18.50 9.13
C THR A 79 17.10 -17.81 9.60
N GLN A 80 17.79 -17.16 8.67
CA GLN A 80 18.96 -16.35 8.96
C GLN A 80 18.83 -15.00 8.26
N THR A 81 18.75 -13.94 9.04
CA THR A 81 18.86 -12.58 8.52
C THR A 81 20.33 -12.27 8.26
N ILE A 82 20.67 -11.99 7.00
CA ILE A 82 22.05 -11.74 6.56
C ILE A 82 22.43 -10.29 6.88
N PHE A 83 21.52 -9.35 6.62
CA PHE A 83 21.62 -7.94 6.98
C PHE A 83 20.26 -7.25 6.88
N TYR A 84 20.11 -6.13 7.60
CA TYR A 84 18.90 -5.31 7.66
C TYR A 84 18.97 -4.10 6.72
N LEU A 85 17.90 -3.30 6.70
CA LEU A 85 17.71 -2.21 5.73
C LEU A 85 18.76 -1.09 5.86
N ASP A 86 19.28 -0.83 7.05
CA ASP A 86 20.28 0.20 7.33
C ASP A 86 21.73 -0.30 7.28
N SER A 87 21.96 -1.59 6.99
CA SER A 87 23.28 -2.20 7.12
C SER A 87 24.27 -1.75 6.03
N TYR A 88 23.77 -1.27 4.89
CA TYR A 88 24.61 -0.87 3.76
C TYR A 88 24.07 0.39 3.06
N ASP A 89 24.97 1.33 2.78
CA ASP A 89 24.75 2.48 1.90
C ASP A 89 25.68 2.49 0.68
N ASP A 90 26.73 1.66 0.68
CA ASP A 90 27.58 1.38 -0.49
C ASP A 90 27.15 0.11 -1.24
N LYS A 91 27.09 0.21 -2.57
CA LYS A 91 26.69 -0.91 -3.44
C LYS A 91 27.75 -2.01 -3.50
N THR A 92 29.03 -1.65 -3.51
CA THR A 92 30.12 -2.61 -3.68
C THR A 92 30.20 -3.52 -2.46
N ASP A 93 30.09 -2.95 -1.26
CA ASP A 93 30.09 -3.69 0.00
C ASP A 93 28.85 -4.58 0.12
N MET A 94 27.67 -4.06 -0.24
CA MET A 94 26.44 -4.85 -0.28
C MET A 94 26.58 -6.05 -1.24
N ILE A 95 27.06 -5.84 -2.48
CA ILE A 95 27.22 -6.91 -3.47
C ILE A 95 28.26 -7.94 -3.01
N THR A 96 29.35 -7.48 -2.41
CA THR A 96 30.38 -8.36 -1.83
C THR A 96 29.78 -9.24 -0.74
N ARG A 97 28.91 -8.68 0.12
CA ARG A 97 28.19 -9.45 1.13
C ARG A 97 27.20 -10.43 0.51
N ILE A 98 26.41 -10.02 -0.48
CA ILE A 98 25.40 -10.85 -1.15
C ILE A 98 26.06 -12.08 -1.76
N THR A 99 27.14 -11.89 -2.51
CA THR A 99 27.83 -12.97 -3.23
C THR A 99 28.55 -13.96 -2.31
N SER A 100 28.73 -13.62 -1.02
CA SER A 100 29.34 -14.49 -0.02
C SER A 100 28.33 -15.27 0.83
N ILE A 101 27.01 -15.11 0.59
CA ILE A 101 25.98 -15.80 1.36
C ILE A 101 26.05 -17.30 1.07
N LYS A 102 26.05 -18.10 2.15
CA LYS A 102 26.05 -19.57 2.05
C LYS A 102 24.63 -20.10 2.20
N ARG A 103 24.32 -21.16 1.45
CA ARG A 103 23.06 -21.87 1.56
C ARG A 103 22.99 -22.58 2.93
N LEU A 104 21.88 -22.42 3.61
CA LEU A 104 21.38 -23.27 4.69
C LEU A 104 21.00 -24.67 4.18
N SER A 105 20.43 -25.51 5.06
CA SER A 105 19.89 -26.82 4.72
C SER A 105 18.62 -27.11 5.53
N GLY A 106 17.85 -28.10 5.06
CA GLY A 106 16.62 -28.58 5.70
C GLY A 106 15.32 -28.21 4.99
N MET A 107 14.22 -28.15 5.75
CA MET A 107 12.84 -27.98 5.26
C MET A 107 12.58 -26.57 4.72
N SER A 108 11.61 -26.36 3.83
CA SER A 108 11.27 -25.02 3.33
C SER A 108 10.20 -24.36 4.21
N ASN A 109 10.62 -23.78 5.35
CA ASN A 109 9.73 -23.14 6.33
C ASN A 109 9.51 -21.64 6.05
N LEU A 110 8.88 -21.30 4.92
CA LEU A 110 8.63 -19.89 4.54
C LEU A 110 7.86 -19.09 5.60
N HIS A 111 6.92 -19.71 6.32
CA HIS A 111 6.17 -19.05 7.40
C HIS A 111 7.08 -18.43 8.49
N ILE A 112 8.12 -19.14 8.93
CA ILE A 112 9.07 -18.64 9.94
C ILE A 112 9.82 -17.42 9.39
N ALA A 113 10.17 -17.46 8.10
CA ALA A 113 10.85 -16.35 7.46
C ALA A 113 9.97 -15.09 7.43
N LEU A 114 8.70 -15.24 7.05
CA LEU A 114 7.73 -14.14 7.03
C LEU A 114 7.45 -13.57 8.44
N GLU A 115 7.37 -14.43 9.45
CA GLU A 115 7.23 -14.01 10.86
C GLU A 115 8.44 -13.19 11.33
N GLU A 116 9.66 -13.61 10.97
CA GLU A 116 10.89 -12.90 11.30
C GLU A 116 10.99 -11.54 10.57
N VAL A 117 10.62 -11.49 9.29
CA VAL A 117 10.58 -10.22 8.53
C VAL A 117 9.54 -9.27 9.10
N LYS A 118 8.38 -9.77 9.55
CA LYS A 118 7.37 -8.95 10.24
C LYS A 118 7.93 -8.37 11.53
N LYS A 119 8.62 -9.19 12.33
CA LYS A 119 9.12 -8.80 13.65
C LYS A 119 10.28 -7.81 13.56
N HIS A 120 11.22 -8.03 12.65
CA HIS A 120 12.48 -7.28 12.61
C HIS A 120 12.77 -6.65 11.25
N GLY A 121 12.42 -7.31 10.14
CA GLY A 121 12.81 -6.88 8.79
C GLY A 121 12.34 -5.47 8.41
N PHE A 122 11.16 -5.07 8.85
CA PHE A 122 10.60 -3.72 8.66
C PHE A 122 10.50 -2.89 9.96
N SER A 123 11.34 -3.16 10.95
CA SER A 123 11.45 -2.35 12.17
C SER A 123 12.17 -1.02 11.92
N SER A 124 11.68 0.06 12.52
CA SER A 124 12.33 1.39 12.43
C SER A 124 13.72 1.43 13.04
N SER A 125 13.96 0.62 14.09
CA SER A 125 15.27 0.48 14.71
C SER A 125 16.30 -0.26 13.84
N LEU A 126 15.85 -0.91 12.76
CA LEU A 126 16.67 -1.68 11.82
C LEU A 126 16.57 -1.11 10.40
N GLY A 127 16.34 0.20 10.32
CA GLY A 127 16.39 0.98 9.09
C GLY A 127 15.06 1.21 8.40
N SER A 128 13.96 0.56 8.76
CA SER A 128 12.67 0.76 8.10
C SER A 128 12.17 2.20 8.26
N ARG A 129 11.75 2.80 7.15
CA ARG A 129 11.37 4.21 7.07
C ARG A 129 9.85 4.29 7.05
N SER A 130 9.29 5.12 7.92
CA SER A 130 7.83 5.26 8.11
C SER A 130 7.06 5.59 6.82
N LEU A 131 7.65 6.43 5.96
CA LEU A 131 7.06 6.89 4.71
C LEU A 131 7.58 6.14 3.46
N ALA A 132 8.47 5.17 3.62
CA ALA A 132 8.96 4.39 2.49
C ALA A 132 7.95 3.32 2.09
N HIS A 133 7.88 3.03 0.79
CA HIS A 133 7.16 1.86 0.31
C HIS A 133 7.87 0.60 0.76
N LYS A 134 7.16 -0.34 1.40
CA LYS A 134 7.74 -1.56 1.98
C LYS A 134 7.42 -2.76 1.10
N VAL A 135 8.43 -3.48 0.66
CA VAL A 135 8.28 -4.60 -0.27
C VAL A 135 9.08 -5.80 0.22
N ALA A 136 8.42 -6.94 0.43
CA ALA A 136 9.11 -8.22 0.59
C ALA A 136 9.05 -9.00 -0.73
N ILE A 137 10.20 -9.44 -1.22
CA ILE A 137 10.33 -10.22 -2.44
C ILE A 137 10.73 -11.64 -2.04
N ILE A 138 9.81 -12.58 -2.27
CA ILE A 138 9.97 -13.99 -1.91
C ILE A 138 10.36 -14.75 -3.17
N ILE A 139 11.46 -15.49 -3.12
CA ILE A 139 11.85 -16.44 -4.17
C ILE A 139 11.75 -17.85 -3.59
N THR A 140 10.99 -18.72 -4.25
CA THR A 140 10.80 -20.11 -3.81
C THR A 140 10.53 -21.03 -5.00
N ASN A 141 10.85 -22.31 -4.85
CA ASN A 141 10.46 -23.34 -5.82
C ASN A 141 9.04 -23.90 -5.57
N GLY A 142 8.26 -23.29 -4.66
CA GLY A 142 6.87 -23.65 -4.39
C GLY A 142 6.66 -24.87 -3.49
N ILE A 143 7.73 -25.57 -3.08
CA ILE A 143 7.65 -26.65 -2.08
C ILE A 143 7.69 -25.99 -0.70
N ILE A 144 6.53 -25.79 -0.07
CA ILE A 144 6.39 -25.10 1.22
C ILE A 144 5.85 -26.08 2.27
N SER A 145 6.56 -26.24 3.39
CA SER A 145 6.23 -27.23 4.42
C SER A 145 4.97 -26.90 5.24
N SER A 146 4.56 -25.63 5.33
CA SER A 146 3.40 -25.20 6.14
C SER A 146 2.62 -24.08 5.48
N TRP A 147 1.75 -24.44 4.53
CA TRP A 147 0.95 -23.49 3.75
C TRP A 147 0.01 -22.62 4.60
N ALA A 148 -0.75 -23.20 5.53
CA ALA A 148 -1.71 -22.44 6.34
C ALA A 148 -1.02 -21.35 7.19
N LYS A 149 0.11 -21.68 7.82
CA LYS A 149 0.92 -20.72 8.58
C LYS A 149 1.53 -19.66 7.67
N THR A 150 1.99 -20.06 6.48
CA THR A 150 2.55 -19.13 5.49
C THR A 150 1.51 -18.10 5.05
N ILE A 151 0.27 -18.53 4.80
CA ILE A 151 -0.85 -17.63 4.47
C ILE A 151 -1.14 -16.67 5.63
N SER A 152 -1.14 -17.17 6.87
CA SER A 152 -1.35 -16.34 8.05
C SER A 152 -0.26 -15.26 8.20
N ALA A 153 1.00 -15.66 8.11
CA ALA A 153 2.15 -14.75 8.20
C ALA A 153 2.16 -13.71 7.06
N ALA A 154 1.87 -14.15 5.83
CA ALA A 154 1.76 -13.26 4.68
C ALA A 154 0.65 -12.21 4.87
N LYS A 155 -0.55 -12.63 5.29
CA LYS A 155 -1.65 -11.72 5.62
C LYS A 155 -1.27 -10.71 6.70
N SER A 156 -0.52 -11.17 7.71
CA SER A 156 -0.04 -10.33 8.79
C SER A 156 0.94 -9.25 8.30
N LEU A 157 1.83 -9.55 7.35
CA LEU A 157 2.70 -8.55 6.71
C LEU A 157 1.90 -7.57 5.84
N MET A 158 0.92 -8.06 5.09
CA MET A 158 0.06 -7.21 4.25
C MET A 158 -0.78 -6.23 5.09
N GLN A 159 -1.17 -6.61 6.31
CA GLN A 159 -1.84 -5.70 7.26
C GLN A 159 -0.94 -4.53 7.70
N ASP A 160 0.38 -4.70 7.67
CA ASP A 160 1.39 -3.69 8.00
C ASP A 160 1.86 -2.89 6.76
N HIS A 161 1.10 -2.96 5.65
CA HIS A 161 1.39 -2.27 4.37
C HIS A 161 2.67 -2.71 3.68
N VAL A 162 3.07 -3.96 3.90
CA VAL A 162 4.15 -4.58 3.14
C VAL A 162 3.57 -5.23 1.89
N GLN A 163 4.02 -4.78 0.71
CA GLN A 163 3.75 -5.46 -0.55
C GLN A 163 4.54 -6.78 -0.60
N LEU A 164 3.85 -7.89 -0.82
CA LEU A 164 4.44 -9.21 -0.99
C LEU A 164 4.47 -9.57 -2.47
N ILE A 165 5.67 -9.64 -3.03
CA ILE A 165 5.94 -10.13 -4.37
C ILE A 165 6.45 -11.56 -4.26
N VAL A 166 5.80 -12.50 -4.94
CA VAL A 166 6.18 -13.91 -4.93
C VAL A 166 6.69 -14.33 -6.30
N ILE A 167 7.91 -14.84 -6.34
CA ILE A 167 8.56 -15.41 -7.52
C ILE A 167 8.65 -16.93 -7.34
N GLY A 168 7.75 -17.65 -8.00
CA GLY A 168 7.76 -19.11 -8.06
C GLY A 168 8.69 -19.61 -9.14
N VAL A 169 9.57 -20.56 -8.82
CA VAL A 169 10.56 -21.09 -9.76
C VAL A 169 10.38 -22.59 -9.98
N GLY A 170 10.03 -22.99 -11.19
CA GLY A 170 9.89 -24.41 -11.57
C GLY A 170 8.96 -24.61 -12.75
N ALA A 171 9.13 -25.74 -13.46
CA ALA A 171 8.40 -26.02 -14.69
C ALA A 171 6.88 -26.18 -14.49
N ASN A 172 6.45 -26.65 -13.32
CA ASN A 172 5.06 -27.02 -13.02
C ASN A 172 4.44 -26.15 -11.91
N ILE A 173 4.96 -24.94 -11.69
CA ILE A 173 4.43 -24.02 -10.70
C ILE A 173 3.05 -23.53 -11.15
N ASN A 174 2.03 -23.72 -10.31
CA ASN A 174 0.73 -23.09 -10.48
C ASN A 174 0.75 -21.69 -9.84
N PRO A 175 0.71 -20.59 -10.61
CA PRO A 175 0.74 -19.24 -10.04
C PRO A 175 -0.42 -18.97 -9.07
N ARG A 176 -1.57 -19.62 -9.26
CA ARG A 176 -2.74 -19.44 -8.38
C ARG A 176 -2.50 -19.93 -6.96
N ALA A 177 -1.55 -20.84 -6.75
CA ALA A 177 -1.20 -21.32 -5.41
C ALA A 177 -0.70 -20.17 -4.51
N PHE A 178 -0.07 -19.14 -5.09
CA PHE A 178 0.45 -18.00 -4.35
C PHE A 178 -0.56 -16.86 -4.15
N SER A 179 -1.80 -17.00 -4.61
CA SER A 179 -2.84 -15.97 -4.52
C SER A 179 -3.19 -15.54 -3.09
N ASN A 180 -2.95 -16.41 -2.11
CA ASN A 180 -3.16 -16.14 -0.69
C ASN A 180 -1.89 -15.71 0.06
N ILE A 181 -0.77 -15.56 -0.66
CA ILE A 181 0.52 -15.13 -0.11
C ILE A 181 0.93 -13.79 -0.71
N ALA A 182 0.85 -13.62 -2.03
CA ALA A 182 1.18 -12.36 -2.68
C ALA A 182 0.10 -11.31 -2.44
N SER A 183 0.48 -10.03 -2.50
CA SER A 183 -0.46 -8.90 -2.31
C SER A 183 -1.52 -8.79 -3.39
N SER A 184 -1.19 -9.19 -4.61
CA SER A 184 -2.16 -9.26 -5.70
C SER A 184 -1.72 -10.29 -6.74
N GLY A 185 -2.64 -10.68 -7.63
CA GLY A 185 -2.29 -11.54 -8.77
C GLY A 185 -1.24 -10.94 -9.72
N LYS A 186 -0.98 -9.63 -9.65
CA LYS A 186 0.08 -8.94 -10.43
C LYS A 186 1.44 -9.00 -9.74
N ASP A 187 1.47 -9.38 -8.47
CA ASP A 187 2.67 -9.55 -7.67
C ASP A 187 3.14 -11.01 -7.62
N ILE A 188 2.55 -11.86 -8.48
CA ILE A 188 2.93 -13.25 -8.66
C ILE A 188 3.65 -13.39 -9.99
N PHE A 189 4.91 -13.82 -9.92
CA PHE A 189 5.74 -14.08 -11.08
C PHE A 189 6.17 -15.54 -11.06
N VAL A 190 6.25 -16.15 -12.23
CA VAL A 190 6.72 -17.54 -12.37
C VAL A 190 7.74 -17.64 -13.48
N VAL A 191 8.82 -18.36 -13.22
CA VAL A 191 9.82 -18.74 -14.21
C VAL A 191 10.06 -20.24 -14.17
N PRO A 192 10.35 -20.88 -15.33
CA PRO A 192 10.47 -22.34 -15.39
C PRO A 192 11.70 -22.90 -14.66
N ARG A 193 12.72 -22.06 -14.42
CA ARG A 193 14.02 -22.45 -13.84
C ARG A 193 14.75 -21.24 -13.26
N PHE A 194 15.68 -21.49 -12.32
CA PHE A 194 16.39 -20.45 -11.57
C PHE A 194 17.26 -19.55 -12.44
N ASN A 195 17.94 -20.09 -13.45
CA ASN A 195 18.72 -19.27 -14.38
C ASN A 195 17.88 -18.33 -15.28
N ALA A 196 16.55 -18.46 -15.27
CA ALA A 196 15.63 -17.55 -15.95
C ALA A 196 15.13 -16.39 -15.05
N LEU A 197 15.52 -16.34 -13.77
CA LEU A 197 15.19 -15.24 -12.85
C LEU A 197 15.59 -13.87 -13.43
N GLY A 198 16.70 -13.82 -14.17
CA GLY A 198 17.15 -12.59 -14.85
C GLY A 198 16.11 -11.95 -15.77
N ASN A 199 15.20 -12.75 -16.35
CA ASN A 199 14.14 -12.25 -17.25
C ASN A 199 13.07 -11.43 -16.50
N LEU A 200 12.98 -11.58 -15.18
CA LEU A 200 12.02 -10.86 -14.34
C LEU A 200 12.57 -9.53 -13.82
N GLN A 201 13.87 -9.24 -13.97
CA GLN A 201 14.51 -8.07 -13.36
C GLN A 201 13.76 -6.78 -13.60
N ARG A 202 13.39 -6.51 -14.87
CA ARG A 202 12.63 -5.31 -15.22
C ARG A 202 11.25 -5.27 -14.54
N GLN A 203 10.51 -6.38 -14.57
CA GLN A 203 9.15 -6.47 -14.04
C GLN A 203 9.13 -6.36 -12.50
N ILE A 204 10.08 -7.00 -11.83
CA ILE A 204 10.21 -6.91 -10.37
C ILE A 204 10.65 -5.52 -9.98
N LYS A 205 11.65 -4.93 -10.64
CA LYS A 205 12.04 -3.54 -10.41
C LYS A 205 10.87 -2.59 -10.64
N GLU A 206 10.13 -2.75 -11.73
CA GLU A 206 8.92 -1.97 -11.99
C GLU A 206 7.88 -2.15 -10.89
N SER A 207 7.62 -3.35 -10.40
CA SER A 207 6.63 -3.60 -9.34
C SER A 207 7.08 -3.08 -7.97
N THR A 208 8.35 -3.26 -7.62
CA THR A 208 8.96 -2.81 -6.37
C THR A 208 9.08 -1.30 -6.32
N CYS A 209 9.51 -0.69 -7.43
CA CYS A 209 9.59 0.75 -7.58
C CYS A 209 8.30 1.37 -8.11
N LYS A 210 7.24 0.57 -8.24
CA LYS A 210 5.88 1.08 -8.38
C LYS A 210 5.46 1.65 -7.06
N THR A 211 6.07 2.78 -6.74
CA THR A 211 5.37 3.72 -5.91
C THR A 211 4.08 3.99 -6.64
N CYS A 212 2.95 3.67 -6.00
CA CYS A 212 1.90 4.66 -6.00
C CYS A 212 2.65 5.98 -5.83
N ASN A 213 2.83 6.76 -6.91
CA ASN A 213 3.34 8.11 -6.73
C ASN A 213 2.40 8.63 -5.66
N ILE A 214 2.91 8.86 -4.45
CA ILE A 214 2.12 9.38 -3.36
C ILE A 214 1.94 10.83 -3.81
N ILE A 215 1.03 11.02 -4.78
CA ILE A 215 0.55 12.30 -5.21
C ILE A 215 -0.16 12.75 -3.95
N PRO A 216 0.36 13.78 -3.27
CA PRO A 216 -0.28 14.22 -2.05
C PRO A 216 -1.72 14.60 -2.38
N LYS A 217 -2.65 14.23 -1.50
CA LYS A 217 -4.09 14.47 -1.67
C LYS A 217 -4.70 14.96 -0.38
N ASP A 218 -5.67 15.85 -0.48
CA ASP A 218 -6.50 16.21 0.65
C ASP A 218 -7.82 15.47 0.52
N VAL A 219 -8.09 14.57 1.46
CA VAL A 219 -9.30 13.75 1.46
C VAL A 219 -10.15 14.15 2.65
N ILE A 220 -11.38 14.56 2.41
CA ILE A 220 -12.34 14.84 3.48
C ILE A 220 -13.44 13.77 3.41
N PHE A 221 -13.74 13.13 4.55
CA PHE A 221 -14.93 12.30 4.69
C PHE A 221 -16.07 13.14 5.27
N ALA A 222 -17.20 13.18 4.58
CA ALA A 222 -18.45 13.72 5.10
C ALA A 222 -19.33 12.55 5.57
N LEU A 223 -19.45 12.40 6.88
CA LEU A 223 -20.16 11.30 7.53
C LEU A 223 -21.55 11.75 7.97
N ASP A 224 -22.58 11.04 7.48
CA ASP A 224 -23.95 11.27 7.91
C ASP A 224 -24.10 10.92 9.40
N THR A 225 -24.70 11.83 10.16
CA THR A 225 -25.00 11.69 11.59
C THR A 225 -26.47 11.97 11.89
N SER A 226 -27.32 11.91 10.86
CA SER A 226 -28.76 12.11 10.95
C SER A 226 -29.45 11.05 11.83
N THR A 227 -30.74 11.24 12.07
CA THR A 227 -31.52 10.38 12.97
C THR A 227 -31.59 8.91 12.52
N SER A 228 -31.40 8.59 11.23
CA SER A 228 -31.33 7.20 10.74
C SER A 228 -30.05 6.47 11.18
N ILE A 229 -29.03 7.20 11.61
CA ILE A 229 -27.73 6.68 12.00
C ILE A 229 -27.69 6.45 13.52
N ASP A 230 -27.72 5.19 13.93
CA ASP A 230 -27.49 4.80 15.32
C ASP A 230 -25.99 4.71 15.67
N LYS A 231 -25.69 4.49 16.96
CA LYS A 231 -24.31 4.37 17.47
C LYS A 231 -23.50 3.26 16.79
N SER A 232 -24.14 2.15 16.44
CA SER A 232 -23.47 1.02 15.81
C SER A 232 -23.07 1.38 14.38
N LYS A 233 -24.01 1.92 13.60
CA LYS A 233 -23.76 2.41 12.24
C LYS A 233 -22.66 3.48 12.19
N PHE A 234 -22.67 4.43 13.13
CA PHE A 234 -21.62 5.45 13.20
C PHE A 234 -20.27 4.86 13.58
N THR A 235 -20.24 3.86 14.47
CA THR A 235 -19.02 3.12 14.80
C THR A 235 -18.45 2.41 13.58
N ASP A 236 -19.29 1.80 12.75
CA ASP A 236 -18.88 1.18 11.49
C ASP A 236 -18.32 2.22 10.47
N MET A 237 -18.92 3.42 10.39
CA MET A 237 -18.37 4.51 9.56
C MET A 237 -17.01 4.99 10.05
N LYS A 238 -16.85 5.19 11.36
CA LYS A 238 -15.55 5.52 11.97
C LYS A 238 -14.54 4.43 11.67
N LYS A 239 -14.91 3.15 11.81
CA LYS A 239 -14.06 2.02 11.46
C LYS A 239 -13.67 2.02 9.98
N PHE A 240 -14.58 2.33 9.07
CA PHE A 240 -14.28 2.44 7.65
C PHE A 240 -13.22 3.50 7.37
N VAL A 241 -13.36 4.69 7.95
CA VAL A 241 -12.36 5.76 7.84
C VAL A 241 -11.03 5.34 8.50
N SER A 242 -11.07 4.74 9.68
CA SER A 242 -9.88 4.23 10.37
C SER A 242 -9.16 3.19 9.52
N ASP A 243 -9.86 2.21 8.95
CA ASP A 243 -9.29 1.22 8.06
C ASP A 243 -8.75 1.87 6.79
N PHE A 244 -9.39 2.88 6.23
CA PHE A 244 -8.86 3.64 5.09
C PHE A 244 -7.53 4.31 5.46
N VAL A 245 -7.50 5.07 6.56
CA VAL A 245 -6.30 5.76 7.02
C VAL A 245 -5.20 4.76 7.34
N LEU A 246 -5.48 3.79 8.20
CA LEU A 246 -4.55 2.75 8.63
C LEU A 246 -4.05 1.93 7.46
N ARG A 247 -4.92 1.56 6.51
CA ARG A 247 -4.63 0.49 5.55
C ARG A 247 -4.33 0.89 4.11
N THR A 248 -4.53 2.15 3.76
CA THR A 248 -4.51 2.56 2.35
C THR A 248 -3.47 3.61 2.06
N ILE A 249 -3.37 4.60 2.94
CA ILE A 249 -2.68 5.83 2.64
C ILE A 249 -1.38 5.95 3.42
N VAL A 250 -0.45 6.66 2.81
CA VAL A 250 0.62 7.34 3.53
C VAL A 250 0.03 8.63 4.08
N PHE A 251 -0.21 8.65 5.39
CA PHE A 251 -0.89 9.75 6.09
C PHE A 251 0.08 10.91 6.38
N GLY A 252 -0.40 12.15 6.30
CA GLY A 252 0.33 13.36 6.72
C GLY A 252 0.70 14.31 5.59
N HIS A 253 1.44 15.38 5.90
CA HIS A 253 1.73 16.51 5.01
C HIS A 253 2.40 16.14 3.68
N ASN A 254 3.24 15.11 3.65
CA ASN A 254 3.91 14.65 2.43
C ASN A 254 3.13 13.56 1.68
N GLY A 255 1.95 13.19 2.17
CA GLY A 255 1.07 12.20 1.56
C GLY A 255 -0.38 12.66 1.54
N THR A 256 -1.26 11.79 2.00
CA THR A 256 -2.69 12.09 2.12
C THR A 256 -2.98 12.72 3.48
N GLN A 257 -3.50 13.95 3.46
CA GLN A 257 -4.12 14.56 4.64
C GLN A 257 -5.59 14.15 4.69
N VAL A 258 -6.12 13.90 5.88
CA VAL A 258 -7.51 13.47 6.05
C VAL A 258 -8.25 14.40 7.00
N GLY A 259 -9.41 14.89 6.57
CA GLY A 259 -10.33 15.67 7.39
C GLY A 259 -11.68 14.97 7.53
N ILE A 260 -12.45 15.34 8.55
CA ILE A 260 -13.75 14.77 8.86
C ILE A 260 -14.78 15.88 9.02
N TYR A 261 -15.83 15.82 8.21
CA TYR A 261 -17.11 16.44 8.49
C TYR A 261 -18.08 15.41 9.05
N THR A 262 -18.87 15.83 10.03
CA THR A 262 -20.17 15.23 10.32
C THR A 262 -21.26 16.13 9.77
N PHE A 263 -22.40 15.58 9.38
CA PHE A 263 -23.54 16.38 8.99
C PHE A 263 -24.87 15.77 9.42
N SER A 264 -25.80 16.64 9.81
CA SER A 264 -27.21 16.32 9.99
C SER A 264 -28.07 17.52 9.57
N ASP A 265 -28.53 18.32 10.53
CA ASP A 265 -29.18 19.61 10.29
C ASP A 265 -28.18 20.65 9.74
N LEU A 266 -26.99 20.67 10.32
CA LEU A 266 -25.87 21.53 9.92
C LEU A 266 -24.58 20.68 9.81
N PRO A 267 -23.67 21.01 8.88
CA PRO A 267 -22.36 20.37 8.81
C PRO A 267 -21.44 20.92 9.90
N LYS A 268 -20.58 20.05 10.45
CA LYS A 268 -19.53 20.42 11.40
C LYS A 268 -18.19 19.84 10.97
N LEU A 269 -17.18 20.70 10.85
CA LEU A 269 -15.80 20.27 10.62
C LEU A 269 -15.25 19.75 11.95
N GLU A 270 -15.28 18.44 12.13
CA GLU A 270 -14.82 17.79 13.36
C GLU A 270 -13.29 17.72 13.41
N LEU A 271 -12.67 17.32 12.30
CA LEU A 271 -11.21 17.22 12.16
C LEU A 271 -10.77 17.93 10.87
N PRO A 272 -10.01 19.03 10.94
CA PRO A 272 -9.42 19.67 9.77
C PRO A 272 -8.23 18.86 9.21
N LEU A 273 -7.83 19.15 7.97
CA LEU A 273 -6.76 18.43 7.26
C LEU A 273 -5.38 18.53 7.92
N SER A 274 -5.16 19.56 8.76
CA SER A 274 -3.86 19.85 9.40
C SER A 274 -3.72 19.32 10.82
N ILE A 275 -4.73 18.64 11.39
CA ILE A 275 -4.79 18.56 12.86
C ILE A 275 -3.70 17.70 13.48
N ASP A 276 -3.12 16.73 12.77
CA ASP A 276 -2.02 15.90 13.28
C ASP A 276 -1.24 15.25 12.13
N ASP A 277 0.09 15.34 12.09
CA ASP A 277 0.92 14.48 11.23
C ASP A 277 1.05 13.05 11.81
N GLU A 278 0.51 12.82 13.01
CA GLU A 278 0.52 11.52 13.66
C GLU A 278 -0.76 10.72 13.39
N LYS A 279 -0.59 9.70 12.57
CA LYS A 279 -1.64 8.76 12.15
C LYS A 279 -2.48 8.21 13.30
N LEU A 280 -1.87 7.87 14.44
CA LEU A 280 -2.59 7.28 15.58
C LEU A 280 -3.39 8.32 16.38
N SER A 281 -2.92 9.57 16.46
CA SER A 281 -3.67 10.68 17.08
C SER A 281 -4.97 10.94 16.32
N PHE A 282 -4.89 11.01 14.99
CA PHE A 282 -6.06 11.15 14.13
C PHE A 282 -7.11 10.04 14.38
N ILE A 283 -6.67 8.78 14.52
CA ILE A 283 -7.56 7.65 14.78
C ILE A 283 -8.24 7.80 16.15
N SER A 284 -7.49 8.18 17.19
CA SER A 284 -8.05 8.41 18.52
C SER A 284 -9.07 9.56 18.52
N ALA A 285 -8.76 10.66 17.83
CA ALA A 285 -9.66 11.80 17.69
C ALA A 285 -10.96 11.43 16.93
N LEU A 286 -10.83 10.65 15.85
CA LEU A 286 -11.95 10.11 15.10
C LEU A 286 -12.83 9.21 15.99
N GLU A 287 -12.24 8.32 16.78
CA GLU A 287 -12.96 7.45 17.70
C GLU A 287 -13.75 8.22 18.77
N GLY A 288 -13.26 9.38 19.21
CA GLY A 288 -13.91 10.26 20.16
C GLY A 288 -15.13 11.03 19.62
N LEU A 289 -15.37 11.03 18.31
CA LEU A 289 -16.50 11.75 17.73
C LEU A 289 -17.84 11.15 18.19
N SER A 290 -18.81 12.03 18.43
CA SER A 290 -20.14 11.73 18.95
C SER A 290 -21.24 12.01 17.92
N LEU A 291 -22.32 11.25 17.98
CA LEU A 291 -23.52 11.45 17.16
C LEU A 291 -24.30 12.67 17.62
N VAL A 292 -24.85 13.42 16.67
CA VAL A 292 -25.66 14.63 16.93
C VAL A 292 -27.15 14.39 16.63
N HIS A 293 -27.49 13.50 15.68
CA HIS A 293 -28.84 13.30 15.14
C HIS A 293 -29.40 14.57 14.47
N GLY A 294 -30.55 14.45 13.79
CA GLY A 294 -31.15 15.55 13.02
C GLY A 294 -31.57 15.12 11.62
N LYS A 295 -31.76 16.11 10.73
CA LYS A 295 -32.09 15.89 9.31
C LYS A 295 -30.88 15.38 8.51
N THR A 296 -31.06 15.16 7.22
CA THR A 296 -30.01 14.73 6.28
C THR A 296 -29.81 15.82 5.21
N ASN A 297 -29.22 16.94 5.61
CA ASN A 297 -29.02 18.10 4.72
C ASN A 297 -27.70 18.01 3.95
N THR A 298 -27.62 17.05 3.02
CA THR A 298 -26.42 16.80 2.19
C THR A 298 -25.95 18.04 1.43
N ASN A 299 -26.87 18.88 0.93
CA ASN A 299 -26.54 20.12 0.25
C ASN A 299 -25.62 21.04 1.09
N LEU A 300 -25.81 21.09 2.42
CA LEU A 300 -25.06 21.99 3.29
C LEU A 300 -23.62 21.50 3.51
N VAL A 301 -23.40 20.18 3.64
CA VAL A 301 -22.03 19.65 3.79
C VAL A 301 -21.23 19.81 2.50
N LEU A 302 -21.86 19.71 1.33
CA LEU A 302 -21.21 19.99 0.05
C LEU A 302 -20.77 21.46 -0.06
N ASP A 303 -21.64 22.41 0.30
CA ASP A 303 -21.31 23.83 0.32
C ASP A 303 -20.22 24.14 1.39
N ALA A 304 -20.26 23.50 2.56
CA ALA A 304 -19.26 23.69 3.63
C ALA A 304 -17.89 23.12 3.26
N ALA A 305 -17.84 21.95 2.61
CA ALA A 305 -16.59 21.38 2.11
C ALA A 305 -15.89 22.33 1.12
N GLN A 306 -16.68 23.01 0.26
CA GLN A 306 -16.16 24.00 -0.68
C GLN A 306 -15.58 25.24 0.03
N LYS A 307 -16.33 25.80 0.99
CA LYS A 307 -16.00 27.09 1.62
C LYS A 307 -14.92 26.98 2.70
N ASP A 308 -15.04 25.94 3.53
CA ASP A 308 -14.27 25.79 4.75
C ASP A 308 -13.36 24.56 4.66
N GLY A 309 -13.89 23.39 4.26
CA GLY A 309 -13.13 22.13 4.28
C GLY A 309 -11.82 22.15 3.49
N PHE A 310 -11.88 22.59 2.23
CA PHE A 310 -10.71 22.70 1.34
C PHE A 310 -10.06 24.10 1.35
N ASN A 311 -10.26 24.86 2.42
CA ASN A 311 -9.60 26.15 2.61
C ASN A 311 -8.23 25.97 3.28
N THR A 312 -7.24 26.75 2.86
CA THR A 312 -5.88 26.72 3.42
C THR A 312 -5.84 27.04 4.91
N ALA A 313 -6.81 27.83 5.43
CA ALA A 313 -6.96 28.10 6.86
C ALA A 313 -7.25 26.83 7.68
N PHE A 314 -7.81 25.79 7.06
CA PHE A 314 -8.09 24.49 7.68
C PHE A 314 -7.14 23.39 7.17
N GLY A 315 -6.00 23.78 6.60
CA GLY A 315 -4.91 22.86 6.26
C GLY A 315 -4.92 22.31 4.83
N ALA A 316 -5.86 22.75 3.99
CA ALA A 316 -5.86 22.34 2.59
C ALA A 316 -4.64 22.90 1.84
N ARG A 317 -4.09 22.11 0.91
CA ARG A 317 -2.92 22.48 0.11
C ARG A 317 -3.37 22.96 -1.27
N PRO A 318 -2.78 24.05 -1.81
CA PRO A 318 -3.21 24.63 -3.08
C PRO A 318 -2.85 23.78 -4.31
N ASN A 319 -1.83 22.91 -4.22
CA ASN A 319 -1.27 22.19 -5.36
C ASN A 319 -1.52 20.67 -5.31
N VAL A 320 -2.57 20.24 -4.60
CA VAL A 320 -2.90 18.82 -4.43
C VAL A 320 -4.31 18.54 -4.90
N LYS A 321 -4.60 17.28 -5.23
CA LYS A 321 -5.98 16.89 -5.59
C LYS A 321 -6.83 16.86 -4.32
N HIS A 322 -7.93 17.61 -4.34
CA HIS A 322 -8.96 17.61 -3.29
C HIS A 322 -10.02 16.57 -3.61
N VAL A 323 -10.37 15.76 -2.60
CA VAL A 323 -11.32 14.67 -2.72
C VAL A 323 -12.31 14.70 -1.56
N LEU A 324 -13.60 14.78 -1.85
CA LEU A 324 -14.66 14.61 -0.86
C LEU A 324 -15.27 13.21 -0.99
N ILE A 325 -15.37 12.48 0.11
CA ILE A 325 -16.06 11.18 0.18
C ILE A 325 -17.30 11.34 1.07
N VAL A 326 -18.48 11.32 0.48
CA VAL A 326 -19.76 11.41 1.18
C VAL A 326 -20.24 10.01 1.53
N VAL A 327 -20.53 9.75 2.80
CA VAL A 327 -21.11 8.48 3.28
C VAL A 327 -22.47 8.77 3.87
N THR A 328 -23.53 8.22 3.26
CA THR A 328 -24.94 8.47 3.62
C THR A 328 -25.76 7.19 3.53
N ASP A 329 -26.78 7.03 4.37
CA ASP A 329 -27.79 5.96 4.25
C ASP A 329 -29.16 6.44 3.76
N GLY A 330 -29.28 7.73 3.47
CA GLY A 330 -30.56 8.37 3.14
C GLY A 330 -30.56 9.16 1.84
N ALA A 331 -31.77 9.55 1.45
CA ALA A 331 -32.04 10.58 0.46
C ALA A 331 -32.01 11.96 1.14
N SER A 332 -31.34 12.94 0.54
CA SER A 332 -31.36 14.33 0.98
C SER A 332 -32.78 14.85 1.03
N GLN A 333 -33.08 15.64 2.05
CA GLN A 333 -34.35 16.35 2.15
C GLN A 333 -34.50 17.48 1.10
N LYS A 334 -33.42 17.81 0.39
CA LYS A 334 -33.34 18.88 -0.61
C LYS A 334 -32.59 18.43 -1.87
N PRO A 335 -33.14 17.50 -2.67
CA PRO A 335 -32.42 16.89 -3.80
C PRO A 335 -31.96 17.90 -4.86
N PHE A 336 -32.79 18.92 -5.14
CA PHE A 336 -32.46 19.96 -6.12
C PHE A 336 -31.27 20.82 -5.64
N GLU A 337 -31.29 21.26 -4.39
CA GLU A 337 -30.20 22.03 -3.79
C GLU A 337 -28.93 21.19 -3.64
N THR A 338 -29.05 19.90 -3.33
CA THR A 338 -27.93 18.96 -3.28
C THR A 338 -27.25 18.83 -4.64
N GLN A 339 -28.03 18.69 -5.72
CA GLN A 339 -27.47 18.68 -7.09
C GLN A 339 -26.76 20.00 -7.42
N MET A 340 -27.33 21.14 -7.03
CA MET A 340 -26.72 22.45 -7.28
C MET A 340 -25.42 22.64 -6.49
N ALA A 341 -25.36 22.20 -5.23
CA ALA A 341 -24.15 22.25 -4.40
C ALA A 341 -23.05 21.33 -4.96
N ALA A 342 -23.41 20.11 -5.39
CA ALA A 342 -22.47 19.18 -6.01
C ALA A 342 -21.84 19.79 -7.28
N LYS A 343 -22.65 20.39 -8.16
CA LYS A 343 -22.14 21.08 -9.37
C LYS A 343 -21.14 22.19 -9.05
N ARG A 344 -21.39 22.98 -8.00
CA ARG A 344 -20.45 24.03 -7.56
C ARG A 344 -19.14 23.42 -7.06
N LEU A 345 -19.22 22.36 -6.27
CA LEU A 345 -18.06 21.67 -5.73
C LEU A 345 -17.20 21.04 -6.85
N HIS A 346 -17.84 20.43 -7.85
CA HIS A 346 -17.14 19.90 -9.04
C HIS A 346 -16.43 21.00 -9.83
N ALA A 347 -17.07 22.17 -9.99
CA ALA A 347 -16.47 23.32 -10.66
C ALA A 347 -15.25 23.89 -9.89
N SER A 348 -15.13 23.62 -8.59
CA SER A 348 -13.95 23.95 -7.77
C SER A 348 -12.84 22.89 -7.81
N ASN A 349 -12.86 21.98 -8.78
CA ASN A 349 -11.86 20.92 -8.98
C ASN A 349 -11.74 19.91 -7.81
N VAL A 350 -12.75 19.88 -6.93
CA VAL A 350 -12.90 18.83 -5.91
C VAL A 350 -13.55 17.61 -6.56
N GLU A 351 -12.90 16.45 -6.44
CA GLU A 351 -13.47 15.19 -6.88
C GLU A 351 -14.36 14.60 -5.79
N VAL A 352 -15.60 14.26 -6.12
CA VAL A 352 -16.60 13.81 -5.17
C VAL A 352 -16.93 12.34 -5.40
N PHE A 353 -16.87 11.58 -4.32
CA PHE A 353 -17.30 10.19 -4.21
C PHE A 353 -18.55 10.13 -3.36
N ALA A 354 -19.54 9.34 -3.79
CA ALA A 354 -20.78 9.14 -3.06
C ALA A 354 -20.91 7.67 -2.69
N ILE A 355 -21.00 7.40 -1.39
CA ILE A 355 -21.19 6.06 -0.82
C ILE A 355 -22.58 6.00 -0.21
N GLY A 356 -23.46 5.24 -0.86
CA GLY A 356 -24.77 4.90 -0.32
C GLY A 356 -24.69 3.62 0.51
N VAL A 357 -25.26 3.63 1.71
CA VAL A 357 -25.33 2.46 2.59
C VAL A 357 -26.78 2.01 2.72
N SER A 358 -27.03 0.71 2.53
CA SER A 358 -28.34 0.05 2.38
C SER A 358 -28.85 -0.04 0.94
N SER A 359 -29.80 -0.96 0.72
CA SER A 359 -30.45 -1.17 -0.58
C SER A 359 -31.53 -0.14 -0.92
N SER A 360 -31.86 0.77 0.00
CA SER A 360 -32.93 1.76 -0.16
C SER A 360 -32.42 3.17 -0.49
N VAL A 361 -31.13 3.32 -0.80
CA VAL A 361 -30.55 4.61 -1.18
C VAL A 361 -31.05 5.08 -2.55
N ASP A 362 -31.26 6.40 -2.69
CA ASP A 362 -31.62 7.00 -3.97
C ASP A 362 -30.38 7.07 -4.87
N MET A 363 -30.31 6.15 -5.83
CA MET A 363 -29.23 6.10 -6.81
C MET A 363 -29.10 7.38 -7.63
N ASN A 364 -30.21 8.03 -7.98
CA ASN A 364 -30.17 9.27 -8.77
C ASN A 364 -29.50 10.38 -7.97
N GLU A 365 -29.76 10.44 -6.67
CA GLU A 365 -29.09 11.40 -5.81
C GLU A 365 -27.59 11.14 -5.71
N LEU A 366 -27.16 9.89 -5.51
CA LEU A 366 -25.73 9.55 -5.46
C LEU A 366 -25.02 9.90 -6.77
N PHE A 367 -25.66 9.63 -7.92
CA PHE A 367 -25.13 10.04 -9.23
C PHE A 367 -25.07 11.57 -9.40
N ASN A 368 -25.99 12.31 -8.79
CA ASN A 368 -25.97 13.77 -8.80
C ASN A 368 -24.87 14.36 -7.90
N ILE A 369 -24.53 13.67 -6.81
CA ILE A 369 -23.47 14.10 -5.87
C ILE A 369 -22.08 13.79 -6.43
N ALA A 370 -21.88 12.56 -6.95
CA ALA A 370 -20.59 12.09 -7.41
C ALA A 370 -20.11 12.85 -8.66
N SER A 371 -18.79 13.03 -8.80
CA SER A 371 -18.22 13.68 -10.00
C SER A 371 -18.27 12.79 -11.26
N SER A 372 -18.49 11.49 -11.10
CA SER A 372 -18.60 10.52 -12.18
C SER A 372 -19.45 9.33 -11.73
N PRO A 373 -20.17 8.63 -12.64
CA PRO A 373 -20.86 7.38 -12.30
C PRO A 373 -19.95 6.30 -11.70
N GLN A 374 -18.65 6.31 -12.01
CA GLN A 374 -17.67 5.38 -11.44
C GLN A 374 -17.29 5.73 -9.99
N ASN A 375 -17.64 6.93 -9.52
CA ASN A 375 -17.36 7.41 -8.17
C ASN A 375 -18.54 7.15 -7.21
N VAL A 376 -19.56 6.42 -7.66
CA VAL A 376 -20.68 5.96 -6.84
C VAL A 376 -20.40 4.54 -6.34
N PHE A 377 -20.49 4.35 -5.03
CA PHE A 377 -20.31 3.05 -4.37
C PHE A 377 -21.52 2.74 -3.51
N ILE A 378 -21.91 1.46 -3.49
CA ILE A 378 -23.04 0.98 -2.70
C ILE A 378 -22.55 -0.08 -1.74
N SER A 379 -22.84 0.10 -0.46
CA SER A 379 -22.61 -0.91 0.57
C SER A 379 -23.95 -1.52 0.99
N PRO A 380 -24.08 -2.86 1.06
CA PRO A 380 -25.33 -3.48 1.49
C PRO A 380 -25.69 -3.15 2.95
N ASN A 381 -24.69 -2.86 3.77
CA ASN A 381 -24.84 -2.42 5.17
C ASN A 381 -23.57 -1.68 5.64
N PHE A 382 -23.60 -1.17 6.87
CA PHE A 382 -22.50 -0.39 7.43
C PHE A 382 -21.25 -1.24 7.72
N GLN A 383 -21.43 -2.49 8.17
CA GLN A 383 -20.33 -3.42 8.43
C GLN A 383 -19.51 -3.72 7.17
N ALA A 384 -20.17 -3.70 6.01
CA ALA A 384 -19.59 -3.96 4.70
C ALA A 384 -18.80 -2.80 4.10
N LEU A 385 -18.84 -1.58 4.69
CA LEU A 385 -18.14 -0.40 4.16
C LEU A 385 -16.64 -0.65 3.93
N THR A 386 -16.00 -1.40 4.83
CA THR A 386 -14.57 -1.73 4.74
C THR A 386 -14.20 -2.56 3.49
N MET A 387 -15.15 -3.23 2.85
CA MET A 387 -14.91 -3.95 1.59
C MET A 387 -14.73 -3.00 0.39
N LEU A 388 -15.33 -1.79 0.47
CA LEU A 388 -15.24 -0.77 -0.58
C LEU A 388 -13.86 -0.12 -0.65
N ILE A 389 -13.08 -0.21 0.43
CA ILE A 389 -11.73 0.37 0.53
C ILE A 389 -10.90 -0.01 -0.69
N SER A 390 -10.83 -1.29 -1.07
CA SER A 390 -10.04 -1.71 -2.24
C SER A 390 -10.44 -1.06 -3.57
N GLY A 391 -11.73 -0.73 -3.74
CA GLY A 391 -12.26 -0.05 -4.92
C GLY A 391 -11.91 1.43 -4.93
N ILE A 392 -12.07 2.10 -3.78
CA ILE A 392 -11.74 3.52 -3.57
C ILE A 392 -10.20 3.72 -3.67
N ASN A 393 -9.42 2.76 -3.18
CA ASN A 393 -7.95 2.80 -3.16
C ASN A 393 -7.31 2.84 -4.54
N LYS A 394 -7.90 2.16 -5.53
CA LYS A 394 -7.40 2.19 -6.92
C LYS A 394 -7.45 3.59 -7.54
N LEU A 395 -8.17 4.53 -6.93
CA LEU A 395 -8.35 5.90 -7.39
C LEU A 395 -7.55 6.90 -6.52
N VAL A 396 -7.28 6.57 -5.25
CA VAL A 396 -6.34 7.31 -4.39
C VAL A 396 -4.90 7.16 -4.89
N CYS A 397 -4.52 5.95 -5.29
CA CYS A 397 -3.24 5.68 -5.96
C CYS A 397 -3.35 5.76 -7.47
N VAL A 398 -3.05 6.91 -8.07
CA VAL A 398 -3.06 7.05 -9.53
C VAL A 398 -1.75 6.49 -10.09
N LYS A 399 -1.86 5.45 -10.93
CA LYS A 399 -0.81 5.16 -11.92
C LYS A 399 -0.78 6.35 -12.88
N THR A 400 0.35 7.05 -12.98
CA THR A 400 0.60 7.90 -14.16
C THR A 400 0.41 7.03 -15.40
N LYS A 401 -0.37 7.54 -16.37
CA LYS A 401 -0.49 6.96 -17.70
C LYS A 401 0.88 6.86 -18.36
#